data_AF-A0A1I0FNL4-F1
#
_entry.id   AF-A0A1I0FNL4-F1
#
_cell.length_a   1.000
_cell.length_b   1.000
_cell.length_c   1.000
_cell.angle_alpha   90.00
_cell.angle_beta   90.00
_cell.angle_gamma   90.00
#
_symmetry.space_group_name_H-M   'P 1'
#
loop_
_entity.id
_entity.type
_entity.pdbx_description
1 polymer ?
#
loop_
_entity_poly.entity_id
_entity_poly.type
_entity_poly.pdbx_seq_one_letter_code
_entity_poly.pdbx_strand_id
1 'polypeptide(L)'
;MNLSDETTYWLIFDTNALFQAYEKKADFTIFNFNATFENVIDMINQLDIYNQVTVAIPSVVWNEMEKQIIAKHDELLLTYKNTISKKRFPEYSIQENSTINYPEYIKIRIEEYKKEISEKLNKVIEIPIASNNRFKSIVNRAFDKLPPFEGKDKKSDKGFKDALLWESILEFALKHRNSKIIYYSKDNAFGEFLLKEFTENISDSSLFICKNESEVKIQLEEWALEIDKYSYQPIEDFDENKEIIDWLNSGDFLVQIIERDYGFVEQGRLITSTTAHLVSIDNIECLNKNEDSKEYYIETTLRIEYNLKDGGNISEIINAGIQVEKLEDVVFSVEDVYRINEDEDESET
;
A
#
# COMPACT_ATOMS: atom_id res chain seq x y z
N MET A 1 -31.37 31.58 -12.31
CA MET A 1 -30.21 31.43 -11.42
C MET A 1 -29.20 30.63 -12.21
N ASN A 2 -28.16 31.30 -12.72
CA ASN A 2 -27.05 30.62 -13.38
C ASN A 2 -26.33 29.83 -12.30
N LEU A 3 -26.19 28.50 -12.47
CA LEU A 3 -25.15 27.78 -11.75
C LEU A 3 -23.85 28.47 -12.13
N SER A 4 -23.19 29.09 -11.15
CA SER A 4 -21.79 29.43 -11.28
C SER A 4 -21.04 28.17 -11.70
N ASP A 5 -20.09 28.31 -12.62
CA ASP A 5 -19.14 27.28 -13.00
C ASP A 5 -18.30 26.89 -11.76
N GLU A 6 -18.89 26.11 -10.84
CA GLU A 6 -18.19 25.56 -9.69
C GLU A 6 -17.24 24.48 -10.19
N THR A 7 -15.96 24.65 -9.90
CA THR A 7 -14.93 23.68 -10.23
C THR A 7 -15.18 22.42 -9.42
N THR A 8 -15.20 21.26 -10.09
CA THR A 8 -15.38 19.96 -9.45
C THR A 8 -14.04 19.25 -9.26
N TYR A 9 -13.85 18.57 -8.13
CA TYR A 9 -12.58 17.94 -7.76
C TYR A 9 -12.71 16.42 -7.73
N TRP A 10 -11.85 15.71 -8.45
CA TRP A 10 -11.94 14.26 -8.65
C TRP A 10 -10.61 13.55 -8.40
N LEU A 11 -10.57 12.62 -7.45
CA LEU A 11 -9.42 11.75 -7.26
C LEU A 11 -9.70 10.37 -7.84
N ILE A 12 -8.98 9.99 -8.88
CA ILE A 12 -9.16 8.75 -9.63
C ILE A 12 -8.01 7.79 -9.30
N PHE A 13 -8.33 6.57 -8.88
CA PHE A 13 -7.34 5.52 -8.63
C PHE A 13 -7.10 4.61 -9.84
N ASP A 14 -5.87 4.13 -9.96
CA ASP A 14 -5.45 3.01 -10.78
C ASP A 14 -5.34 1.71 -9.95
N THR A 15 -5.37 0.54 -10.60
CA THR A 15 -5.22 -0.77 -9.96
C THR A 15 -3.93 -0.86 -9.15
N ASN A 16 -2.81 -0.40 -9.69
CA ASN A 16 -1.50 -0.51 -9.02
C ASN A 16 -1.39 0.34 -7.75
N ALA A 17 -2.17 1.40 -7.62
CA ALA A 17 -2.22 2.19 -6.40
C ALA A 17 -2.92 1.43 -5.27
N LEU A 18 -3.98 0.69 -5.61
CA LEU A 18 -4.88 0.03 -4.67
C LEU A 18 -4.62 -1.47 -4.47
N PHE A 19 -3.69 -2.05 -5.24
CA PHE A 19 -3.38 -3.48 -5.23
C PHE A 19 -2.96 -3.99 -3.84
N GLN A 20 -3.54 -5.12 -3.44
CA GLN A 20 -3.19 -5.84 -2.22
C GLN A 20 -2.34 -7.08 -2.55
N ALA A 21 -1.17 -7.21 -1.92
CA ALA A 21 -0.34 -8.40 -2.04
C ALA A 21 -0.87 -9.50 -1.11
N TYR A 22 -1.30 -10.63 -1.69
CA TYR A 22 -1.86 -11.78 -0.96
C TYR A 22 -0.78 -12.78 -0.52
N GLU A 23 0.34 -12.32 0.04
CA GLU A 23 1.53 -13.16 0.26
C GLU A 23 1.63 -13.83 1.64
N LYS A 24 1.42 -13.08 2.74
CA LYS A 24 1.70 -13.59 4.10
C LYS A 24 0.45 -13.81 4.99
N LYS A 25 -0.63 -13.03 4.79
CA LYS A 25 -1.92 -13.15 5.51
C LYS A 25 -3.10 -12.86 4.56
N ALA A 26 -3.18 -13.63 3.49
CA ALA A 26 -4.25 -13.47 2.51
C ALA A 26 -5.59 -13.97 3.06
N ASP A 27 -6.46 -13.04 3.45
CA ASP A 27 -7.85 -13.35 3.78
C ASP A 27 -8.71 -13.35 2.51
N PHE A 28 -9.06 -14.54 2.03
CA PHE A 28 -9.95 -14.72 0.88
C PHE A 28 -11.44 -14.70 1.26
N THR A 29 -11.77 -14.47 2.53
CA THR A 29 -13.17 -14.39 2.97
C THR A 29 -13.77 -13.00 2.80
N ILE A 30 -12.94 -11.98 2.67
CA ILE A 30 -13.32 -10.56 2.53
C ILE A 30 -12.61 -9.93 1.31
N PHE A 31 -13.08 -8.75 0.90
CA PHE A 31 -12.43 -7.93 -0.11
C PHE A 31 -12.25 -6.52 0.45
N ASN A 32 -11.03 -6.00 0.41
CA ASN A 32 -10.69 -4.61 0.77
C ASN A 32 -9.63 -4.07 -0.19
N PHE A 33 -9.48 -2.75 -0.26
CA PHE A 33 -8.29 -2.16 -0.87
C PHE A 33 -7.10 -2.19 0.10
N ASN A 34 -5.90 -1.92 -0.42
CA ASN A 34 -4.73 -1.73 0.42
C ASN A 34 -4.82 -0.42 1.25
N ALA A 35 -3.86 -0.22 2.15
CA ALA A 35 -3.79 0.95 3.04
C ALA A 35 -3.79 2.30 2.30
N THR A 36 -3.28 2.36 1.07
CA THR A 36 -3.26 3.56 0.23
C THR A 36 -4.64 4.20 0.11
N PHE A 37 -5.70 3.39 0.02
CA PHE A 37 -7.06 3.92 -0.09
C PHE A 37 -7.47 4.70 1.16
N GLU A 38 -7.35 4.08 2.34
CA GLU A 38 -7.74 4.70 3.60
C GLU A 38 -6.83 5.90 3.91
N ASN A 39 -5.52 5.82 3.63
CA ASN A 39 -4.60 6.94 3.80
C ASN A 39 -5.05 8.18 3.01
N VAL A 40 -5.42 8.01 1.73
CA VAL A 40 -5.90 9.13 0.89
C VAL A 40 -7.26 9.65 1.37
N ILE A 41 -8.15 8.76 1.82
CA ILE A 41 -9.45 9.16 2.39
C ILE A 41 -9.23 9.98 3.68
N ASP A 42 -8.30 9.58 4.53
CA ASP A 42 -7.93 10.30 5.74
C ASP A 42 -7.32 11.67 5.43
N MET A 43 -6.48 11.78 4.39
CA MET A 43 -5.98 13.08 3.92
C MET A 43 -7.12 14.03 3.52
N ILE A 44 -8.12 13.54 2.77
CA ILE A 44 -9.30 14.32 2.38
C ILE A 44 -10.11 14.76 3.61
N ASN A 45 -10.25 13.87 4.60
CA ASN A 45 -10.95 14.16 5.85
C ASN A 45 -10.22 15.20 6.71
N GLN A 46 -8.90 15.08 6.85
CA GLN A 46 -8.07 16.02 7.62
C GLN A 46 -8.10 17.43 7.03
N LEU A 47 -8.18 17.53 5.70
CA LEU A 47 -8.31 18.80 4.99
C LEU A 47 -9.74 19.39 5.04
N ASP A 48 -10.73 18.67 5.59
CA ASP A 48 -12.15 19.04 5.62
C ASP A 48 -12.74 19.34 4.22
N ILE A 49 -12.25 18.64 3.18
CA ILE A 49 -12.68 18.81 1.77
C ILE A 49 -13.51 17.64 1.23
N TYR A 50 -13.98 16.73 2.10
CA TYR A 50 -14.75 15.53 1.73
C TYR A 50 -16.10 15.82 1.06
N ASN A 51 -16.64 17.04 1.20
CA ASN A 51 -17.87 17.47 0.51
C ASN A 51 -17.61 17.96 -0.92
N GLN A 52 -16.37 18.35 -1.24
CA GLN A 52 -15.97 18.97 -2.49
C GLN A 52 -15.20 18.00 -3.40
N VAL A 53 -14.40 17.12 -2.80
CA VAL A 53 -13.65 16.08 -3.50
C VAL A 53 -14.50 14.82 -3.62
N THR A 54 -14.64 14.32 -4.85
CA THR A 54 -15.22 13.01 -5.10
C THR A 54 -14.14 12.00 -5.48
N VAL A 55 -14.08 10.89 -4.76
CA VAL A 55 -13.19 9.78 -5.07
C VAL A 55 -13.85 8.89 -6.12
N ALA A 56 -13.08 8.47 -7.12
CA ALA A 56 -13.59 7.74 -8.25
C ALA A 56 -12.73 6.51 -8.55
N ILE A 57 -13.37 5.35 -8.65
CA ILE A 57 -12.70 4.07 -8.92
C ILE A 57 -13.25 3.52 -10.24
N PRO A 58 -12.45 3.45 -11.30
CA PRO A 58 -12.91 2.96 -12.59
C PRO A 58 -13.33 1.49 -12.55
N SER A 59 -14.38 1.13 -13.30
CA SER A 59 -14.82 -0.26 -13.47
C SER A 59 -13.70 -1.18 -13.95
N VAL A 60 -12.76 -0.66 -14.73
CA VAL A 60 -11.57 -1.40 -15.18
C VAL A 60 -10.75 -1.88 -13.98
N VAL A 61 -10.58 -1.02 -12.96
CA VAL A 61 -9.84 -1.31 -11.73
C VAL A 61 -10.55 -2.39 -10.89
N TRP A 62 -11.87 -2.23 -10.69
CA TRP A 62 -12.68 -3.24 -9.99
C TRP A 62 -12.60 -4.62 -10.64
N ASN A 63 -12.78 -4.68 -11.96
CA ASN A 63 -12.70 -5.93 -12.72
C ASN A 63 -11.30 -6.55 -12.70
N GLU A 64 -10.25 -5.73 -12.62
CA GLU A 64 -8.89 -6.21 -12.53
C GLU A 64 -8.61 -6.83 -11.16
N MET A 65 -9.02 -6.17 -10.08
CA MET A 65 -8.85 -6.68 -8.73
C MET A 65 -9.63 -7.96 -8.49
N GLU A 66 -10.88 -8.04 -8.98
CA GLU A 66 -11.68 -9.27 -8.93
C GLU A 66 -10.92 -10.44 -9.57
N LYS A 67 -10.32 -10.22 -10.75
CA LYS A 67 -9.53 -11.27 -11.41
C LYS A 67 -8.25 -11.61 -10.66
N GLN A 68 -7.58 -10.63 -10.09
CA GLN A 68 -6.33 -10.83 -9.35
C GLN A 68 -6.57 -11.65 -8.07
N ILE A 69 -7.60 -11.33 -7.28
CA ILE A 69 -7.92 -12.09 -6.07
C ILE A 69 -8.36 -13.52 -6.39
N ILE A 70 -9.16 -13.73 -7.45
CA ILE A 70 -9.55 -15.07 -7.92
C ILE A 70 -8.31 -15.87 -8.34
N ALA A 71 -7.43 -15.28 -9.16
CA ALA A 71 -6.22 -15.96 -9.62
C ALA A 71 -5.30 -16.34 -8.45
N LYS A 72 -5.12 -15.44 -7.47
CA LYS A 72 -4.30 -15.70 -6.29
C LYS A 72 -4.91 -16.74 -5.35
N HIS A 73 -6.22 -16.71 -5.16
CA HIS A 73 -6.95 -17.75 -4.44
C HIS A 73 -6.70 -19.13 -5.07
N ASP A 74 -6.90 -19.26 -6.39
CA ASP A 74 -6.77 -20.54 -7.09
C ASP A 74 -5.33 -21.06 -7.06
N GLU A 75 -4.35 -20.17 -7.23
CA GLU A 75 -2.91 -20.48 -7.12
C GLU A 75 -2.54 -21.04 -5.74
N LEU A 76 -2.94 -20.35 -4.66
CA LEU A 76 -2.62 -20.76 -3.30
C LEU A 76 -3.38 -22.02 -2.89
N LEU A 77 -4.65 -22.15 -3.26
CA LEU A 77 -5.45 -23.35 -2.97
C LEU A 77 -4.85 -24.59 -3.65
N LEU A 78 -4.40 -24.48 -4.90
CA LEU A 78 -3.73 -25.56 -5.61
C LEU A 78 -2.41 -25.95 -4.92
N THR A 79 -1.62 -24.94 -4.53
CA THR A 79 -0.33 -25.14 -3.84
C THR A 79 -0.53 -25.84 -2.48
N TYR A 80 -1.53 -25.41 -1.71
CA TYR A 80 -1.90 -26.00 -0.43
C TYR A 80 -2.32 -27.47 -0.59
N LYS A 81 -3.22 -27.77 -1.54
CA LYS A 81 -3.67 -29.14 -1.86
C LYS A 81 -2.51 -30.06 -2.24
N ASN A 82 -1.58 -29.57 -3.06
CA ASN A 82 -0.41 -30.33 -3.48
C ASN A 82 0.58 -30.59 -2.33
N THR A 83 0.68 -29.66 -1.38
CA THR A 83 1.59 -29.78 -0.22
C THR A 83 1.05 -30.79 0.78
N ILE A 84 -0.25 -30.71 1.06
CA ILE A 84 -0.92 -31.56 2.03
C ILE A 84 -1.07 -33.00 1.56
N SER A 85 -1.42 -33.22 0.29
CA SER A 85 -1.60 -34.58 -0.25
C SER A 85 -0.31 -35.43 -0.20
N LYS A 86 0.86 -34.78 -0.12
CA LYS A 86 2.17 -35.43 0.03
C LYS A 86 2.50 -35.82 1.47
N LYS A 87 1.84 -35.24 2.48
CA LYS A 87 2.11 -35.50 3.90
C LYS A 87 1.04 -36.44 4.47
N ARG A 88 1.47 -37.53 5.13
CA ARG A 88 0.56 -38.45 5.82
C ARG A 88 0.97 -38.55 7.28
N PHE A 89 0.02 -38.31 8.17
CA PHE A 89 0.22 -38.38 9.60
C PHE A 89 -0.73 -39.43 10.19
N PRO A 90 -0.27 -40.32 11.09
CA PRO A 90 -1.14 -41.25 11.79
C PRO A 90 -2.21 -40.56 12.65
N GLU A 91 -1.91 -39.38 13.18
CA GLU A 91 -2.74 -38.63 14.14
C GLU A 91 -3.83 -37.80 13.46
N TYR A 92 -3.68 -37.50 12.16
CA TYR A 92 -4.52 -36.54 11.46
C TYR A 92 -5.03 -37.08 10.12
N SER A 93 -6.31 -36.82 9.84
CA SER A 93 -6.94 -37.03 8.54
C SER A 93 -7.45 -35.71 8.00
N ILE A 94 -7.21 -35.44 6.72
CA ILE A 94 -7.60 -34.17 6.10
C ILE A 94 -8.87 -34.39 5.29
N GLN A 95 -9.87 -33.54 5.53
CA GLN A 95 -11.13 -33.51 4.81
C GLN A 95 -11.31 -32.13 4.18
N GLU A 96 -11.67 -32.10 2.89
CA GLU A 96 -12.03 -30.85 2.22
C GLU A 96 -13.46 -30.45 2.57
N ASN A 97 -13.68 -29.14 2.74
CA ASN A 97 -15.02 -28.59 2.82
C ASN A 97 -15.75 -28.75 1.47
N SER A 98 -17.07 -28.58 1.49
CA SER A 98 -17.88 -28.55 0.27
C SER A 98 -17.35 -27.49 -0.70
N THR A 99 -17.25 -27.85 -1.98
CA THR A 99 -16.81 -26.92 -3.03
C THR A 99 -17.71 -25.70 -3.09
N ILE A 100 -17.09 -24.52 -3.01
CA ILE A 100 -17.76 -23.23 -3.19
C ILE A 100 -17.42 -22.65 -4.57
N ASN A 101 -18.33 -21.86 -5.14
CA ASN A 101 -18.02 -21.03 -6.30
C ASN A 101 -17.34 -19.74 -5.82
N TYR A 102 -16.02 -19.78 -5.69
CA TYR A 102 -15.25 -18.65 -5.17
C TYR A 102 -15.44 -17.35 -5.99
N PRO A 103 -15.43 -17.37 -7.34
CA PRO A 103 -15.76 -16.18 -8.13
C PRO A 103 -17.09 -15.52 -7.76
N GLU A 104 -18.15 -16.30 -7.57
CA GLU A 104 -19.45 -15.74 -7.16
C GLU A 104 -19.41 -15.23 -5.71
N TYR A 105 -18.74 -15.97 -4.82
CA TYR A 105 -18.56 -15.57 -3.42
C TYR A 105 -17.86 -14.21 -3.31
N ILE A 106 -16.73 -14.03 -3.99
CA ILE A 106 -15.94 -12.80 -3.85
C ILE A 106 -16.60 -11.62 -4.55
N LYS A 107 -17.35 -11.86 -5.63
CA LYS A 107 -18.15 -10.83 -6.29
C LYS A 107 -19.20 -10.23 -5.34
N ILE A 108 -19.84 -11.05 -4.51
CA ILE A 108 -20.76 -10.56 -3.47
C ILE A 108 -20.01 -9.68 -2.47
N ARG A 109 -18.81 -10.09 -2.02
CA ARG A 109 -17.98 -9.29 -1.10
C ARG A 109 -17.53 -7.96 -1.69
N ILE A 110 -17.19 -7.90 -2.98
CA ILE A 110 -16.85 -6.66 -3.68
C ILE A 110 -18.03 -5.69 -3.67
N GLU A 111 -19.25 -6.16 -3.94
CA GLU A 111 -20.43 -5.31 -3.94
C GLU A 111 -20.82 -4.84 -2.52
N GLU A 112 -20.62 -5.69 -1.51
CA GLU A 112 -20.74 -5.30 -0.08
C GLU A 112 -19.75 -4.18 0.26
N TYR A 113 -18.48 -4.34 -0.13
CA TYR A 113 -17.43 -3.34 0.11
C TYR A 113 -17.67 -2.03 -0.65
N LYS A 114 -18.11 -2.09 -1.90
CA LYS A 114 -18.53 -0.89 -2.67
C LYS A 114 -19.63 -0.12 -1.94
N LYS A 115 -20.59 -0.84 -1.38
CA LYS A 115 -21.68 -0.22 -0.60
C LYS A 115 -21.14 0.41 0.67
N GLU A 116 -20.30 -0.30 1.42
CA GLU A 116 -19.66 0.20 2.65
C GLU A 116 -18.93 1.52 2.41
N ILE A 117 -18.03 1.58 1.42
CA ILE A 117 -17.26 2.80 1.13
C ILE A 117 -18.13 3.94 0.58
N SER A 118 -19.29 3.63 0.00
CA SER A 118 -20.25 4.65 -0.48
C SER A 118 -21.13 5.25 0.62
N GLU A 119 -21.25 4.56 1.77
CA GLU A 119 -22.02 5.01 2.95
C GLU A 119 -21.16 5.83 3.93
N LYS A 120 -19.83 5.83 3.76
CA LYS A 120 -18.89 6.68 4.52
C LYS A 120 -19.09 8.18 4.18
N LEU A 121 -18.42 9.06 4.95
CA LEU A 121 -18.48 10.52 4.76
C LEU A 121 -18.04 10.97 3.35
N ASN A 122 -17.05 10.28 2.78
CA ASN A 122 -16.47 10.62 1.48
C ASN A 122 -17.32 10.07 0.35
N LYS A 123 -17.59 10.91 -0.65
CA LYS A 123 -18.30 10.46 -1.84
C LYS A 123 -17.39 9.62 -2.72
N VAL A 124 -17.72 8.33 -2.85
CA VAL A 124 -17.03 7.39 -3.74
C VAL A 124 -17.96 7.02 -4.91
N ILE A 125 -17.46 7.10 -6.14
CA ILE A 125 -18.21 6.71 -7.35
C ILE A 125 -17.44 5.70 -8.20
N GLU A 126 -18.16 4.96 -9.04
CA GLU A 126 -17.59 4.11 -10.07
C GLU A 126 -17.58 4.83 -11.43
N ILE A 127 -16.41 4.90 -12.09
CA ILE A 127 -16.32 5.40 -13.48
C ILE A 127 -16.57 4.23 -14.43
N PRO A 128 -17.63 4.27 -15.27
CA PRO A 128 -17.92 3.19 -16.19
C PRO A 128 -16.82 3.04 -17.23
N ILE A 129 -16.67 1.82 -17.74
CA ILE A 129 -15.81 1.55 -18.90
C ILE A 129 -16.22 2.47 -20.06
N ALA A 130 -15.22 3.00 -20.77
CA ALA A 130 -15.40 3.82 -21.97
C ALA A 130 -16.43 3.20 -22.92
N SER A 131 -17.37 4.03 -23.38
CA SER A 131 -18.43 3.62 -24.27
C SER A 131 -17.92 3.29 -25.67
N ASN A 132 -18.79 2.73 -26.51
CA ASN A 132 -18.49 2.40 -27.90
C ASN A 132 -17.97 3.61 -28.72
N ASN A 133 -18.22 4.84 -28.27
CA ASN A 133 -17.71 6.05 -28.91
C ASN A 133 -16.17 6.14 -28.86
N ARG A 134 -15.53 5.55 -27.84
CA ARG A 134 -14.06 5.51 -27.70
C ARG A 134 -13.44 4.25 -28.31
N PHE A 135 -14.24 3.28 -28.77
CA PHE A 135 -13.73 2.01 -29.32
C PHE A 135 -12.75 2.22 -30.47
N LYS A 136 -13.07 3.12 -31.40
CA LYS A 136 -12.16 3.44 -32.52
C LYS A 136 -10.85 4.05 -32.03
N SER A 137 -10.89 4.86 -30.98
CA SER A 137 -9.69 5.43 -30.36
C SER A 137 -8.79 4.33 -29.78
N ILE A 138 -9.37 3.41 -29.00
CA ILE A 138 -8.66 2.24 -28.44
C ILE A 138 -8.00 1.42 -29.55
N VAL A 139 -8.73 1.13 -30.63
CA VAL A 139 -8.23 0.35 -31.77
C VAL A 139 -7.05 1.06 -32.44
N ASN A 140 -7.18 2.35 -32.74
CA ASN A 140 -6.09 3.13 -33.34
C ASN A 140 -4.87 3.13 -32.42
N ARG A 141 -5.06 3.35 -31.12
CA ARG A 141 -4.02 3.36 -30.10
C ARG A 141 -3.24 2.04 -30.08
N ALA A 142 -3.94 0.91 -30.22
CA ALA A 142 -3.34 -0.43 -30.29
C ALA A 142 -2.51 -0.65 -31.57
N PHE A 143 -3.02 -0.24 -32.74
CA PHE A 143 -2.30 -0.36 -34.02
C PHE A 143 -1.08 0.54 -34.10
N ASP A 144 -1.23 1.79 -33.65
CA ASP A 144 -0.19 2.81 -33.69
C ASP A 144 0.79 2.70 -32.51
N LYS A 145 0.53 1.79 -31.57
CA LYS A 145 1.32 1.57 -30.34
C LYS A 145 1.52 2.85 -29.55
N LEU A 146 0.45 3.65 -29.47
CA LEU A 146 0.44 4.89 -28.71
C LEU A 146 0.30 4.58 -27.21
N PRO A 147 0.90 5.39 -26.31
CA PRO A 147 0.72 5.24 -24.88
C PRO A 147 -0.77 5.15 -24.50
N PRO A 148 -1.15 4.34 -23.50
CA PRO A 148 -0.28 3.58 -22.59
C PRO A 148 0.14 2.18 -23.10
N PHE A 149 0.00 1.88 -24.40
CA PHE A 149 0.62 0.66 -24.95
C PHE A 149 2.15 0.75 -24.86
N GLU A 150 2.76 -0.17 -24.12
CA GLU A 150 4.21 -0.23 -23.96
C GLU A 150 4.83 -1.10 -25.05
N GLY A 151 5.69 -0.50 -25.87
CA GLY A 151 6.35 -1.21 -26.96
C GLY A 151 7.79 -0.75 -27.18
N LYS A 152 8.73 -1.12 -26.29
CA LYS A 152 10.16 -0.92 -26.56
C LYS A 152 10.66 -1.73 -27.77
N ASP A 153 9.97 -2.82 -28.14
CA ASP A 153 10.36 -3.70 -29.26
C ASP A 153 9.23 -4.04 -30.25
N LYS A 154 8.12 -3.29 -30.27
CA LYS A 154 6.98 -3.47 -31.21
C LYS A 154 6.35 -4.87 -31.27
N LYS A 155 6.56 -5.73 -30.26
CA LYS A 155 6.10 -7.15 -30.25
C LYS A 155 5.03 -7.50 -29.21
N SER A 156 4.65 -6.56 -28.33
CA SER A 156 3.69 -6.82 -27.26
C SER A 156 2.46 -5.92 -27.39
N ASP A 157 1.29 -6.47 -27.08
CA ASP A 157 0.02 -5.75 -26.92
C ASP A 157 -0.24 -5.39 -25.44
N LYS A 158 0.82 -5.40 -24.61
CA LYS A 158 0.76 -4.96 -23.22
C LYS A 158 0.35 -3.47 -23.17
N GLY A 159 -0.61 -3.16 -22.31
CA GLY A 159 -1.19 -1.82 -22.19
C GLY A 159 -2.65 -1.72 -22.61
N PHE A 160 -3.31 -2.81 -23.04
CA PHE A 160 -4.73 -2.74 -23.42
C PHE A 160 -5.64 -2.32 -22.26
N LYS A 161 -5.40 -2.84 -21.05
CA LYS A 161 -6.17 -2.44 -19.86
C LYS A 161 -5.94 -0.97 -19.52
N ASP A 162 -4.68 -0.55 -19.57
CA ASP A 162 -4.27 0.84 -19.33
C ASP A 162 -4.90 1.77 -20.36
N ALA A 163 -4.98 1.35 -21.63
CA ALA A 163 -5.64 2.11 -22.68
C ALA A 163 -7.14 2.22 -22.45
N LEU A 164 -7.78 1.13 -22.02
CA LEU A 164 -9.20 1.15 -21.66
C LEU A 164 -9.48 2.08 -20.48
N LEU A 165 -8.62 2.05 -19.47
CA LEU A 165 -8.66 2.94 -18.30
C LEU A 165 -8.50 4.41 -18.72
N TRP A 166 -7.46 4.72 -19.49
CA TRP A 166 -7.20 6.07 -20.01
C TRP A 166 -8.38 6.63 -20.81
N GLU A 167 -8.93 5.82 -21.70
CA GLU A 167 -10.06 6.21 -22.55
C GLU A 167 -11.35 6.43 -21.72
N SER A 168 -11.50 5.72 -20.60
CA SER A 168 -12.59 5.91 -19.64
C SER A 168 -12.43 7.24 -18.90
N ILE A 169 -11.21 7.61 -18.51
CA ILE A 169 -10.89 8.90 -17.87
C ILE A 169 -11.14 10.07 -18.83
N LEU A 170 -10.71 9.95 -20.09
CA LEU A 170 -10.98 10.98 -21.11
C LEU A 170 -12.47 11.19 -21.35
N GLU A 171 -13.24 10.10 -21.50
CA GLU A 171 -14.68 10.20 -21.67
C GLU A 171 -15.37 10.77 -20.42
N PHE A 172 -14.89 10.43 -19.24
CA PHE A 172 -15.37 10.98 -17.97
C PHE A 172 -15.14 12.50 -17.92
N ALA A 173 -13.92 12.96 -18.13
CA ALA A 173 -13.59 14.39 -18.10
C ALA A 173 -14.35 15.20 -19.18
N LEU A 174 -14.63 14.62 -20.34
CA LEU A 174 -15.48 15.27 -21.36
C LEU A 174 -16.93 15.50 -20.91
N LYS A 175 -17.44 14.63 -20.02
CA LYS A 175 -18.80 14.75 -19.44
C LYS A 175 -18.83 15.67 -18.21
N HIS A 176 -17.70 15.85 -17.54
CA HIS A 176 -17.53 16.66 -16.34
C HIS A 176 -16.61 17.86 -16.64
N ARG A 177 -17.16 18.89 -17.29
CA ARG A 177 -16.42 20.12 -17.59
C ARG A 177 -16.08 20.90 -16.30
N ASN A 178 -15.08 21.78 -16.38
CA ASN A 178 -14.61 22.56 -15.23
C ASN A 178 -14.19 21.66 -14.07
N SER A 179 -13.37 20.65 -14.35
CA SER A 179 -12.93 19.66 -13.37
C SER A 179 -11.42 19.70 -13.13
N LYS A 180 -11.01 19.60 -11.88
CA LYS A 180 -9.63 19.28 -11.49
C LYS A 180 -9.56 17.81 -11.12
N ILE A 181 -8.63 17.09 -11.75
CA ILE A 181 -8.51 15.64 -11.60
C ILE A 181 -7.11 15.31 -11.10
N ILE A 182 -7.03 14.56 -10.01
CA ILE A 182 -5.85 13.81 -9.62
C ILE A 182 -6.05 12.39 -10.13
N TYR A 183 -5.09 11.86 -10.89
CA TYR A 183 -5.03 10.46 -11.26
C TYR A 183 -3.84 9.81 -10.57
N TYR A 184 -4.14 8.94 -9.60
CA TYR A 184 -3.12 8.23 -8.85
C TYR A 184 -2.78 6.89 -9.53
N SER A 185 -1.64 6.87 -10.23
CA SER A 185 -1.09 5.68 -10.86
C SER A 185 0.41 5.56 -10.65
N LYS A 186 0.85 4.42 -10.10
CA LYS A 186 2.26 4.07 -9.95
C LYS A 186 2.92 3.65 -11.28
N ASP A 187 2.15 3.53 -12.37
CA ASP A 187 2.65 3.06 -13.65
C ASP A 187 3.31 4.20 -14.47
N ASN A 188 4.52 3.95 -14.96
CA ASN A 188 5.29 4.90 -15.76
C ASN A 188 4.76 5.04 -17.20
N ALA A 189 3.88 4.15 -17.66
CA ALA A 189 3.18 4.29 -18.94
C ALA A 189 2.33 5.58 -19.00
N PHE A 190 1.92 6.10 -17.84
CA PHE A 190 1.22 7.37 -17.72
C PHE A 190 2.18 8.52 -17.44
N GLY A 191 2.43 9.35 -18.45
CA GLY A 191 3.37 10.47 -18.38
C GLY A 191 3.01 11.63 -19.32
N GLU A 192 4.03 12.39 -19.75
CA GLU A 192 3.85 13.64 -20.49
C GLU A 192 2.98 13.53 -21.76
N PHE A 193 3.07 12.42 -22.50
CA PHE A 193 2.27 12.22 -23.70
C PHE A 193 0.77 12.26 -23.40
N LEU A 194 0.34 11.57 -22.35
CA LEU A 194 -1.08 11.50 -21.97
C LEU A 194 -1.56 12.79 -21.31
N LEU A 195 -0.70 13.48 -20.55
CA LEU A 195 -1.00 14.82 -20.03
C LEU A 195 -1.21 15.83 -21.16
N LYS A 196 -0.35 15.80 -22.17
CA LYS A 196 -0.47 16.64 -23.37
C LYS A 196 -1.75 16.31 -24.12
N GLU A 197 -2.03 15.03 -24.34
CA GLU A 197 -3.27 14.59 -24.98
C GLU A 197 -4.51 15.09 -24.21
N PHE A 198 -4.51 14.97 -22.88
CA PHE A 198 -5.61 15.46 -22.05
C PHE A 198 -5.83 16.96 -22.27
N THR A 199 -4.76 17.75 -22.18
CA THR A 199 -4.80 19.22 -22.34
C THR A 199 -5.27 19.64 -23.74
N GLU A 200 -4.89 18.89 -24.79
CA GLU A 200 -5.30 19.18 -26.17
C GLU A 200 -6.77 18.82 -26.45
N ASN A 201 -7.31 17.82 -25.75
CA ASN A 201 -8.68 17.35 -25.97
C ASN A 201 -9.71 17.94 -24.99
N ILE A 202 -9.26 18.46 -23.84
CA ILE A 202 -10.12 18.92 -22.75
C ILE A 202 -9.62 20.29 -22.28
N SER A 203 -10.24 21.35 -22.79
CA SER A 203 -9.81 22.74 -22.55
C SER A 203 -10.18 23.29 -21.17
N ASP A 204 -11.24 22.75 -20.58
CA ASP A 204 -11.89 23.34 -19.40
C ASP A 204 -11.56 22.56 -18.12
N SER A 205 -10.65 21.59 -18.18
CA SER A 205 -10.31 20.74 -17.03
C SER A 205 -8.80 20.54 -16.94
N SER A 206 -8.29 20.25 -15.74
CA SER A 206 -6.88 19.93 -15.51
C SER A 206 -6.73 18.51 -14.97
N LEU A 207 -5.63 17.86 -15.34
CA LEU A 207 -5.26 16.53 -14.87
C LEU A 207 -3.84 16.56 -14.30
N PHE A 208 -3.68 16.03 -13.09
CA PHE A 208 -2.39 15.79 -12.44
C PHE A 208 -2.23 14.30 -12.21
N ILE A 209 -1.08 13.75 -12.59
CA ILE A 209 -0.78 12.31 -12.41
C ILE A 209 0.17 12.17 -11.23
N CYS A 210 -0.26 11.53 -10.17
CA CYS A 210 0.53 11.29 -8.96
C CYS A 210 1.08 9.86 -8.96
N LYS A 211 2.35 9.69 -8.56
CA LYS A 211 3.05 8.40 -8.47
C LYS A 211 3.09 7.81 -7.07
N ASN A 212 2.89 8.62 -6.05
CA ASN A 212 2.97 8.22 -4.64
C ASN A 212 2.01 9.07 -3.78
N GLU A 213 1.82 8.66 -2.52
CA GLU A 213 0.93 9.33 -1.58
C GLU A 213 1.40 10.76 -1.27
N SER A 214 2.71 11.02 -1.26
CA SER A 214 3.25 12.37 -1.03
C SER A 214 2.85 13.36 -2.13
N GLU A 215 2.89 12.93 -3.40
CA GLU A 215 2.40 13.73 -4.52
C GLU A 215 0.89 13.96 -4.45
N VAL A 216 0.12 12.96 -4.02
CA VAL A 216 -1.33 13.11 -3.78
C VAL A 216 -1.58 14.12 -2.66
N LYS A 217 -0.88 14.02 -1.53
CA LYS A 217 -0.94 14.96 -0.41
C LYS A 217 -0.72 16.40 -0.88
N ILE A 218 0.37 16.66 -1.62
CA ILE A 218 0.68 18.00 -2.14
C ILE A 218 -0.47 18.55 -2.98
N GLN A 219 -1.03 17.72 -3.88
CA GLN A 219 -2.13 18.15 -4.75
C GLN A 219 -3.45 18.36 -3.97
N LEU A 220 -3.72 17.55 -2.95
CA LEU A 220 -4.88 17.75 -2.08
C LEU A 220 -4.76 19.02 -1.23
N GLU A 221 -3.56 19.34 -0.73
CA GLU A 221 -3.30 20.60 -0.01
C GLU A 221 -3.48 21.82 -0.92
N GLU A 222 -3.03 21.75 -2.18
CA GLU A 222 -3.30 22.77 -3.19
C GLU A 222 -4.81 22.95 -3.42
N TRP A 223 -5.57 21.86 -3.53
CA TRP A 223 -7.03 21.93 -3.67
C TRP A 223 -7.71 22.53 -2.44
N ALA A 224 -7.29 22.15 -1.24
CA ALA A 224 -7.87 22.69 0.00
C ALA A 224 -7.64 24.21 0.12
N LEU A 225 -6.44 24.68 -0.22
CA LEU A 225 -6.13 26.12 -0.28
C LEU A 225 -6.98 26.87 -1.31
N GLU A 226 -7.30 26.25 -2.44
CA GLU A 226 -8.15 26.83 -3.48
C GLU A 226 -9.63 26.85 -3.10
N ILE A 227 -10.11 25.78 -2.46
CA ILE A 227 -11.51 25.61 -2.03
C ILE A 227 -11.84 26.62 -0.92
N ASP A 228 -11.05 26.62 0.16
CA ASP A 228 -11.22 27.56 1.25
C ASP A 228 -9.90 27.81 2.00
N LYS A 229 -9.18 28.85 1.54
CA LYS A 229 -7.94 29.31 2.16
C LYS A 229 -8.06 29.64 3.66
N TYR A 230 -9.24 30.01 4.15
CA TYR A 230 -9.41 30.42 5.55
C TYR A 230 -9.68 29.25 6.49
N SER A 231 -10.22 28.15 5.95
CA SER A 231 -10.45 26.91 6.69
C SER A 231 -9.31 25.89 6.53
N TYR A 232 -8.40 26.13 5.58
CA TYR A 232 -7.24 25.27 5.34
C TYR A 232 -6.40 25.03 6.60
N GLN A 233 -6.23 23.75 6.93
CA GLN A 233 -5.21 23.26 7.84
C GLN A 233 -4.34 22.26 7.04
N PRO A 234 -3.00 22.40 7.04
CA PRO A 234 -2.14 21.46 6.33
C PRO A 234 -2.29 20.05 6.90
N ILE A 235 -2.11 19.05 6.04
CA ILE A 235 -2.06 17.66 6.50
C ILE A 235 -0.79 17.56 7.35
N GLU A 236 -0.94 17.26 8.64
CA GLU A 236 0.22 17.02 9.50
C GLU A 236 1.07 15.92 8.85
N ASP A 237 2.40 16.07 8.86
CA ASP A 237 3.29 14.98 8.48
C ASP A 237 3.13 13.87 9.53
N PHE A 238 2.11 13.04 9.32
CA PHE A 238 1.93 11.80 10.03
C PHE A 238 2.93 10.81 9.44
N ASP A 239 4.17 10.92 9.92
CA ASP A 239 5.10 9.80 9.82
C ASP A 239 4.49 8.69 10.69
N GLU A 240 3.80 7.74 10.05
CA GLU A 240 3.15 6.60 10.72
C GLU A 240 4.11 5.84 11.64
N ASN A 241 5.41 5.94 11.34
CA ASN A 241 6.48 5.33 12.10
C ASN A 241 7.12 6.29 13.12
N LYS A 242 6.72 7.55 13.21
CA LYS A 242 7.33 8.54 14.11
C LYS A 242 7.37 8.05 15.55
N GLU A 243 6.26 7.52 16.05
CA GLU A 243 6.19 7.03 17.43
C GLU A 243 7.12 5.84 17.67
N ILE A 244 7.21 4.90 16.71
CA ILE A 244 8.11 3.75 16.85
C ILE A 244 9.57 4.14 16.62
N ILE A 245 9.84 5.11 15.75
CA ILE A 245 11.17 5.69 15.56
C ILE A 245 11.61 6.43 16.81
N ASP A 246 10.74 7.24 17.42
CA ASP A 246 10.99 7.94 18.68
C ASP A 246 11.26 6.93 19.80
N TRP A 247 10.52 5.81 19.84
CA TRP A 247 10.75 4.73 20.80
C TRP A 247 12.05 3.94 20.53
N LEU A 248 12.39 3.61 19.29
CA LEU A 248 13.65 2.97 18.92
C LEU A 248 14.87 3.82 19.31
N ASN A 249 14.72 5.16 19.29
CA ASN A 249 15.74 6.09 19.77
C ASN A 249 15.69 6.34 21.29
N SER A 250 14.73 5.74 22.00
CA SER A 250 14.57 5.92 23.44
C SER A 250 15.47 4.98 24.25
N GLY A 251 15.72 5.35 25.50
CA GLY A 251 16.43 4.47 26.43
C GLY A 251 15.66 3.18 26.77
N ASP A 252 14.32 3.18 26.62
CA ASP A 252 13.48 2.02 26.93
C ASP A 252 13.77 0.86 25.98
N PHE A 253 13.78 1.10 24.67
CA PHE A 253 14.16 0.11 23.67
C PHE A 253 15.53 -0.51 23.94
N LEU A 254 16.54 0.32 24.19
CA LEU A 254 17.91 -0.14 24.44
C LEU A 254 18.01 -1.01 25.71
N VAL A 255 17.23 -0.68 26.75
CA VAL A 255 17.12 -1.50 27.95
C VAL A 255 16.47 -2.84 27.64
N GLN A 256 15.38 -2.86 26.86
CA GLN A 256 14.71 -4.10 26.48
C GLN A 256 15.62 -5.05 25.68
N ILE A 257 16.48 -4.54 24.80
CA ILE A 257 17.46 -5.34 24.04
C ILE A 257 18.53 -5.97 24.93
N ILE A 258 18.97 -5.28 25.99
CA ILE A 258 20.08 -5.74 26.85
C ILE A 258 19.59 -6.63 27.99
N GLU A 259 18.48 -6.26 28.63
CA GLU A 259 18.02 -6.90 29.87
C GLU A 259 17.15 -8.13 29.63
N ARG A 260 16.45 -8.21 28.49
CA ARG A 260 15.67 -9.39 28.15
C ARG A 260 16.56 -10.42 27.49
N ASP A 261 16.57 -11.63 28.06
CA ASP A 261 17.46 -12.74 27.70
C ASP A 261 17.02 -13.41 26.39
N TYR A 262 17.12 -12.69 25.27
CA TYR A 262 16.86 -13.22 23.91
C TYR A 262 18.04 -14.03 23.35
N GLY A 263 19.13 -14.20 24.10
CA GLY A 263 20.38 -14.75 23.58
C GLY A 263 21.07 -13.86 22.53
N PHE A 264 20.63 -12.60 22.37
CA PHE A 264 21.15 -11.66 21.38
C PHE A 264 22.44 -10.97 21.85
N VAL A 265 22.50 -10.62 23.14
CA VAL A 265 23.63 -9.95 23.79
C VAL A 265 24.41 -10.94 24.64
N GLU A 266 25.74 -10.93 24.55
CA GLU A 266 26.59 -11.82 25.35
C GLU A 266 26.59 -11.42 26.84
N GLN A 267 26.22 -12.35 27.72
CA GLN A 267 26.25 -12.17 29.18
C GLN A 267 27.37 -12.98 29.85
N GLY A 268 28.56 -12.98 29.24
CA GLY A 268 29.73 -13.71 29.73
C GLY A 268 30.22 -13.24 31.11
N ARG A 269 30.79 -14.14 31.91
CA ARG A 269 31.33 -13.86 33.27
C ARG A 269 32.40 -12.77 33.32
N LEU A 270 33.00 -12.44 32.17
CA LEU A 270 34.06 -11.43 32.01
C LEU A 270 33.50 -10.02 31.75
N ILE A 271 32.22 -9.91 31.41
CA ILE A 271 31.55 -8.65 31.10
C ILE A 271 31.04 -8.02 32.40
N THR A 272 31.25 -6.72 32.54
CA THR A 272 30.85 -5.89 33.69
C THR A 272 29.59 -5.10 33.39
N SER A 273 29.47 -4.58 32.17
CA SER A 273 28.29 -3.87 31.68
C SER A 273 28.24 -3.94 30.16
N THR A 274 27.04 -3.90 29.61
CA THR A 274 26.80 -3.81 28.17
C THR A 274 26.02 -2.55 27.86
N THR A 275 26.34 -1.89 26.74
CA THR A 275 25.59 -0.76 26.20
C THR A 275 25.27 -1.02 24.74
N ALA A 276 24.06 -0.64 24.32
CA ALA A 276 23.59 -0.75 22.96
C ALA A 276 23.36 0.64 22.37
N HIS A 277 23.64 0.81 21.09
CA HIS A 277 23.40 2.04 20.34
C HIS A 277 22.75 1.70 19.01
N LEU A 278 21.63 2.37 18.72
CA LEU A 278 21.00 2.34 17.40
C LEU A 278 21.89 3.09 16.40
N VAL A 279 22.31 2.42 15.32
CA VAL A 279 23.16 3.01 14.28
C VAL A 279 22.31 3.46 13.09
N SER A 280 21.46 2.57 12.58
CA SER A 280 20.51 2.86 11.50
C SER A 280 19.26 2.01 11.64
N ILE A 281 18.16 2.51 11.09
CA ILE A 281 16.94 1.74 10.86
C ILE A 281 16.89 1.50 9.36
N ASP A 282 16.89 0.24 8.96
CA ASP A 282 16.98 -0.19 7.57
C ASP A 282 15.59 -0.43 6.99
N ASN A 283 14.67 -0.99 7.78
CA ASN A 283 13.27 -1.19 7.38
C ASN A 283 12.31 -1.21 8.60
N ILE A 284 11.06 -0.76 8.41
CA ILE A 284 9.96 -0.91 9.36
C ILE A 284 8.73 -1.41 8.58
N GLU A 285 8.26 -2.61 8.88
CA GLU A 285 7.08 -3.24 8.30
C GLU A 285 6.01 -3.42 9.38
N CYS A 286 4.83 -2.81 9.20
CA CYS A 286 3.68 -3.07 10.07
C CYS A 286 3.01 -4.39 9.64
N LEU A 287 3.08 -5.41 10.50
CA LEU A 287 2.65 -6.78 10.21
C LEU A 287 1.15 -7.02 10.42
N ASN A 288 0.51 -6.20 11.27
CA ASN A 288 -0.90 -6.29 11.62
C ASN A 288 -1.38 -4.98 12.28
N LYS A 289 -2.64 -4.63 12.02
CA LYS A 289 -3.36 -3.51 12.66
C LYS A 289 -4.68 -4.08 13.17
N ASN A 290 -4.71 -4.57 14.40
CA ASN A 290 -5.98 -4.90 15.09
C ASN A 290 -6.47 -3.63 15.80
N GLU A 291 -7.74 -3.58 16.20
CA GLU A 291 -8.28 -2.44 16.97
C GLU A 291 -7.47 -2.21 18.27
N ASP A 292 -6.94 -3.27 18.88
CA ASP A 292 -6.31 -3.24 20.21
C ASP A 292 -4.77 -3.28 20.20
N SER A 293 -4.11 -3.69 19.11
CA SER A 293 -2.64 -3.77 19.02
C SER A 293 -2.07 -3.66 17.61
N LYS A 294 -0.82 -3.18 17.51
CA LYS A 294 -0.04 -3.14 16.27
C LYS A 294 1.24 -3.96 16.41
N GLU A 295 1.53 -4.77 15.40
CA GLU A 295 2.77 -5.56 15.33
C GLU A 295 3.68 -4.97 14.27
N TYR A 296 4.97 -4.86 14.58
CA TYR A 296 6.00 -4.35 13.70
C TYR A 296 7.13 -5.36 13.56
N TYR A 297 7.68 -5.45 12.35
CA TYR A 297 8.97 -6.05 12.07
C TYR A 297 9.95 -4.96 11.65
N ILE A 298 11.10 -4.92 12.30
CA ILE A 298 12.07 -3.84 12.16
C ILE A 298 13.43 -4.44 11.87
N GLU A 299 14.07 -3.96 10.81
CA GLU A 299 15.45 -4.28 10.49
C GLU A 299 16.31 -3.08 10.86
N THR A 300 17.36 -3.34 11.64
CA THR A 300 18.21 -2.28 12.17
C THR A 300 19.66 -2.71 12.31
N THR A 301 20.56 -1.76 12.20
CA THR A 301 21.96 -1.93 12.60
C THR A 301 22.16 -1.42 14.02
N LEU A 302 22.60 -2.31 14.91
CA LEU A 302 22.93 -2.00 16.31
C LEU A 302 24.44 -2.09 16.54
N ARG A 303 24.98 -1.18 17.35
CA ARG A 303 26.33 -1.32 17.93
C ARG A 303 26.19 -1.73 19.38
N ILE A 304 26.79 -2.86 19.73
CA ILE A 304 26.86 -3.36 21.11
C ILE A 304 28.28 -3.18 21.62
N GLU A 305 28.43 -2.53 22.77
CA GLU A 305 29.70 -2.32 23.45
C GLU A 305 29.72 -3.06 24.78
N TYR A 306 30.74 -3.87 25.00
CA TYR A 306 30.94 -4.66 26.20
C TYR A 306 32.14 -4.14 26.98
N ASN A 307 31.91 -3.74 28.23
CA ASN A 307 32.98 -3.36 29.15
C ASN A 307 33.40 -4.59 29.98
N LEU A 308 34.68 -4.93 29.93
CA LEU A 308 35.26 -6.10 30.58
C LEU A 308 35.77 -5.79 31.99
N LYS A 309 35.87 -6.82 32.84
CA LYS A 309 36.31 -6.68 34.24
C LYS A 309 37.75 -6.21 34.42
N ASP A 310 38.59 -6.39 33.39
CA ASP A 310 39.98 -5.93 33.38
C ASP A 310 40.13 -4.47 32.91
N GLY A 311 39.00 -3.79 32.64
CA GLY A 311 38.96 -2.42 32.12
C GLY A 311 39.07 -2.31 30.60
N GLY A 312 39.11 -3.44 29.87
CA GLY A 312 39.00 -3.47 28.42
C GLY A 312 37.57 -3.17 27.92
N ASN A 313 37.46 -2.76 26.66
CA ASN A 313 36.19 -2.60 25.95
C ASN A 313 36.30 -3.29 24.59
N ILE A 314 35.26 -4.04 24.22
CA ILE A 314 35.08 -4.60 22.88
C ILE A 314 33.73 -4.13 22.34
N SER A 315 33.63 -3.94 21.02
CA SER A 315 32.39 -3.55 20.36
C SER A 315 32.13 -4.38 19.13
N GLU A 316 30.87 -4.71 18.87
CA GLU A 316 30.42 -5.35 17.65
C GLU A 316 29.30 -4.54 16.98
N ILE A 317 29.16 -4.68 15.67
CA ILE A 317 28.06 -4.12 14.88
C ILE A 317 27.25 -5.31 14.35
N ILE A 318 25.95 -5.30 14.61
CA ILE A 318 25.04 -6.40 14.30
C ILE A 318 23.88 -5.86 13.47
N ASN A 319 23.58 -6.53 12.37
CA ASN A 319 22.29 -6.38 11.69
C ASN A 319 21.27 -7.24 12.43
N ALA A 320 20.18 -6.63 12.87
CA ALA A 320 19.20 -7.24 13.76
C ALA A 320 17.80 -7.14 13.16
N GLY A 321 17.05 -8.24 13.26
CA GLY A 321 15.62 -8.30 13.01
C GLY A 321 14.91 -8.27 14.35
N ILE A 322 13.93 -7.38 14.50
CA ILE A 322 13.25 -7.11 15.77
C ILE A 322 11.74 -7.18 15.54
N GLN A 323 11.06 -7.98 16.35
CA GLN A 323 9.60 -8.01 16.42
C GLN A 323 9.14 -7.14 17.59
N VAL A 324 8.23 -6.21 17.32
CA VAL A 324 7.74 -5.24 18.30
C VAL A 324 6.22 -5.24 18.31
N GLU A 325 5.64 -5.31 19.51
CA GLU A 325 4.21 -5.11 19.71
C GLU A 325 3.96 -3.74 20.36
N LYS A 326 2.94 -3.03 19.87
CA LYS A 326 2.40 -1.80 20.46
C LYS A 326 1.01 -2.07 21.02
N LEU A 327 0.83 -1.81 22.31
CA LEU A 327 -0.47 -1.87 23.02
C LEU A 327 -1.10 -0.46 23.12
N GLU A 328 -2.42 -0.38 23.33
CA GLU A 328 -3.24 0.86 23.33
C GLU A 328 -2.64 2.05 24.14
N ASP A 329 -1.89 1.78 25.22
CA ASP A 329 -1.32 2.80 26.12
C ASP A 329 0.09 3.30 25.74
N VAL A 330 0.50 3.21 24.46
CA VAL A 330 1.83 3.66 23.95
C VAL A 330 3.01 2.85 24.52
N VAL A 331 2.74 1.64 25.02
CA VAL A 331 3.80 0.73 25.47
C VAL A 331 4.23 -0.11 24.28
N PHE A 332 5.46 0.12 23.82
CA PHE A 332 6.14 -0.76 22.88
C PHE A 332 6.89 -1.84 23.67
N SER A 333 6.75 -3.09 23.23
CA SER A 333 7.46 -4.24 23.79
C SER A 333 8.21 -4.95 22.68
N VAL A 334 9.50 -5.20 22.90
CA VAL A 334 10.26 -6.13 22.08
C VAL A 334 9.73 -7.53 22.38
N GLU A 335 9.29 -8.25 21.35
CA GLU A 335 8.81 -9.63 21.49
C GLU A 335 9.89 -10.64 21.10
N ASP A 336 10.69 -10.33 20.08
CA ASP A 336 11.80 -11.17 19.64
C ASP A 336 12.90 -10.34 18.96
N VAL A 337 14.15 -10.82 19.05
CA VAL A 337 15.33 -10.20 18.44
C VAL A 337 16.28 -11.29 17.98
N TYR A 338 16.71 -11.21 16.72
CA TYR A 338 17.70 -12.13 16.16
C TYR A 338 18.69 -11.44 15.23
N ARG A 339 19.85 -12.06 15.03
CA ARG A 339 20.87 -11.58 14.09
C ARG A 339 20.43 -11.93 12.66
N ILE A 340 20.42 -10.95 11.77
CA ILE A 340 20.22 -11.16 10.33
C ILE A 340 21.60 -11.44 9.75
N ASN A 341 21.96 -12.72 9.62
CA ASN A 341 23.23 -13.09 8.99
C ASN A 341 23.17 -12.84 7.49
N GLU A 342 24.22 -12.19 6.95
CA GLU A 342 24.67 -12.40 5.58
C GLU A 342 25.20 -13.84 5.48
N ASP A 343 24.56 -14.65 4.63
CA ASP A 343 24.92 -16.01 4.18
C ASP A 343 25.01 -17.15 5.23
N GLU A 344 24.02 -18.06 5.14
CA GLU A 344 24.18 -19.48 5.48
C GLU A 344 25.19 -20.13 4.52
N ASP A 345 26.49 -19.93 4.73
CA ASP A 345 27.50 -20.92 4.29
C ASP A 345 27.68 -21.94 5.44
N GLU A 346 26.68 -22.80 5.64
CA GLU A 346 26.93 -24.08 6.30
C GLU A 346 27.78 -24.94 5.36
N SER A 347 29.07 -24.94 5.64
CA SER A 347 30.05 -25.89 5.15
C SER A 347 29.55 -27.33 5.28
N GLU A 348 29.26 -27.96 4.14
CA GLU A 348 29.26 -29.43 4.03
C GLU A 348 30.64 -29.94 4.47
N THR A 349 30.69 -30.72 5.55
CA THR A 349 31.80 -31.62 5.87
C THR A 349 31.31 -33.03 6.09
#